data_AF-A0A812NAQ9-F1
#
_entry.id   AF-A0A812NAQ9-F1
#
_cell.length_a   1.000
_cell.length_b   1.000
_cell.length_c   1.000
_cell.angle_alpha   90.00
_cell.angle_beta   90.00
_cell.angle_gamma   90.00
#
_symmetry.space_group_name_H-M   'P 1'
#
loop_
_entity.id
_entity.type
_entity.pdbx_description
1 polymer ?
#
loop_
_entity_poly.entity_id
_entity_poly.type
_entity_poly.pdbx_seq_one_letter_code
_entity_poly.pdbx_strand_id
1 'polypeptide(L)'
;MGVRLRDIQRSLSVVLIRADGLDQAKHKCPRSMTKTHGFEALLRPSLSVLMLWAQGHALAFEIKDADVYKNTNSNVEGISRLLDKVYNNCNQALPVHICIVQDNCSRDCKNGLLLSWCVKLHLLQVCERISLQYPSKGHTHGPLDGLGGQAVTKCSACEFSDADSLVGIYDGFLQQSTVDGGASFRGDEQANWQSWWEEVGLVFSNLTGPKVRDHDLERSRLPASACDNMARFPTVPS
;
A
#
# COMPACT_ATOMS: atom_id res chain seq x y z
N MET A 1 11.38 14.49 -38.30
CA MET A 1 10.17 13.92 -37.64
C MET A 1 10.50 13.01 -36.46
N GLY A 2 11.48 12.10 -36.56
CA GLY A 2 11.79 11.14 -35.49
C GLY A 2 12.32 11.69 -34.16
N VAL A 3 12.92 12.89 -34.12
CA VAL A 3 13.31 13.53 -32.84
C VAL A 3 12.08 13.96 -32.05
N ARG A 4 11.17 14.72 -32.67
CA ARG A 4 9.91 15.15 -32.03
C ARG A 4 9.03 13.98 -31.57
N LEU A 5 8.95 12.89 -32.35
CA LEU A 5 8.18 11.71 -31.95
C LEU A 5 8.78 11.02 -30.72
N ARG A 6 10.12 10.96 -30.61
CA ARG A 6 10.79 10.43 -29.42
C ARG A 6 10.59 11.33 -28.21
N ASP A 7 10.64 12.64 -28.38
CA ASP A 7 10.40 13.60 -27.29
C ASP A 7 8.97 13.49 -26.77
N ILE A 8 8.00 13.38 -27.68
CA ILE A 8 6.58 13.15 -27.34
C ILE A 8 6.43 11.81 -26.61
N GLN A 9 7.02 10.73 -27.13
CA GLN A 9 6.96 9.40 -26.51
C GLN A 9 7.54 9.41 -25.08
N ARG A 10 8.68 10.09 -24.87
CA ARG A 10 9.26 10.25 -23.53
C ARG A 10 8.35 11.06 -22.61
N SER A 11 7.78 12.17 -23.11
CA SER A 11 6.89 13.03 -22.30
C SER A 11 5.59 12.33 -21.89
N LEU A 12 5.13 11.36 -22.69
CA LEU A 12 3.94 10.55 -22.43
C LEU A 12 4.27 9.23 -21.73
N SER A 13 5.54 8.95 -21.42
CA SER A 13 5.97 7.75 -20.72
C SER A 13 5.68 7.88 -19.22
N VAL A 14 4.41 7.68 -18.87
CA VAL A 14 3.89 7.79 -17.51
C VAL A 14 3.22 6.48 -17.11
N VAL A 15 3.54 5.98 -15.91
CA VAL A 15 2.78 4.88 -15.30
C VAL A 15 2.09 5.34 -14.03
N LEU A 16 0.81 4.99 -13.93
CA LEU A 16 0.01 5.21 -12.75
C LEU A 16 -0.03 3.93 -11.91
N ILE A 17 0.53 4.03 -10.71
CA ILE A 17 0.52 2.99 -9.69
C ILE A 17 -0.51 3.36 -8.64
N ARG A 18 -1.38 2.42 -8.28
CA ARG A 18 -2.27 2.51 -7.12
C ARG A 18 -1.93 1.44 -6.11
N ALA A 19 -1.91 1.78 -4.84
CA ALA A 19 -1.61 0.85 -3.77
C ALA A 19 -2.60 1.06 -2.62
N ASP A 20 -3.24 -0.02 -2.19
CA ASP A 20 -4.21 0.01 -1.09
C ASP A 20 -4.34 -1.34 -0.38
N GLY A 21 -4.66 -1.29 0.92
CA GLY A 21 -4.85 -2.47 1.74
C GLY A 21 -6.28 -3.00 1.69
N LEU A 22 -6.44 -4.32 1.63
CA LEU A 22 -7.77 -4.94 1.70
C LEU A 22 -8.25 -5.14 3.15
N ASP A 23 -9.56 -5.31 3.31
CA ASP A 23 -10.20 -5.57 4.61
C ASP A 23 -9.70 -6.88 5.25
N GLN A 24 -8.83 -6.72 6.25
CA GLN A 24 -8.20 -7.80 7.00
C GLN A 24 -9.21 -8.75 7.64
N ALA A 25 -10.40 -8.27 8.01
CA ALA A 25 -11.41 -9.11 8.67
C ALA A 25 -11.85 -10.29 7.80
N LYS A 26 -11.67 -10.17 6.47
CA LYS A 26 -12.00 -11.20 5.49
C LYS A 26 -10.89 -12.25 5.35
N HIS A 27 -9.68 -11.94 5.79
CA HIS A 27 -8.48 -12.78 5.69
C HIS A 27 -8.09 -13.44 7.01
N LYS A 28 -9.05 -13.65 7.92
CA LYS A 28 -8.83 -14.40 9.15
C LYS A 28 -8.55 -15.88 8.87
N CYS A 29 -7.48 -16.38 9.46
CA CYS A 29 -6.95 -17.72 9.25
C CYS A 29 -6.96 -18.54 10.55
N PRO A 30 -7.32 -19.82 10.56
CA PRO A 30 -7.86 -20.59 9.43
C PRO A 30 -9.27 -20.14 9.05
N ARG A 31 -9.57 -20.21 7.76
CA ARG A 31 -10.91 -19.95 7.21
C ARG A 31 -11.57 -21.26 6.81
N SER A 32 -12.75 -21.50 7.38
CA SER A 32 -13.63 -22.63 7.05
C SER A 32 -14.99 -22.10 6.61
N MET A 33 -15.60 -22.76 5.64
CA MET A 33 -16.97 -22.49 5.18
C MET A 33 -17.99 -23.11 6.13
N THR A 34 -17.62 -24.19 6.83
CA THR A 34 -18.47 -24.81 7.85
C THR A 34 -18.33 -24.03 9.16
N LYS A 35 -19.26 -23.11 9.39
CA LYS A 35 -19.29 -22.27 10.59
C LYS A 35 -20.06 -22.95 11.71
N THR A 36 -19.35 -23.34 12.76
CA THR A 36 -19.97 -23.65 14.06
C THR A 36 -19.89 -22.41 14.95
N HIS A 37 -20.84 -22.23 15.89
CA HIS A 37 -20.83 -21.10 16.81
C HIS A 37 -19.51 -20.99 17.61
N GLY A 38 -18.88 -22.12 17.92
CA GLY A 38 -17.57 -22.14 18.59
C GLY A 38 -16.44 -21.61 17.70
N PHE A 39 -16.49 -21.87 16.39
CA PHE A 39 -15.44 -21.45 15.45
C PHE A 39 -15.41 -19.93 15.23
N GLU A 40 -16.56 -19.26 15.28
CA GLU A 40 -16.62 -17.80 15.16
C GLU A 40 -16.04 -17.08 16.39
N ALA A 41 -16.11 -17.71 17.56
CA ALA A 41 -15.58 -17.18 18.82
C ALA A 41 -14.06 -17.33 18.95
N LEU A 42 -13.42 -18.15 18.11
CA LEU A 42 -11.97 -18.35 18.16
C LEU A 42 -11.21 -17.09 17.71
N LEU A 43 -10.16 -16.74 18.48
CA LEU A 43 -9.19 -15.74 18.07
C LEU A 43 -8.40 -16.29 16.87
N ARG A 44 -8.59 -15.69 15.71
CA ARG A 44 -7.94 -16.09 14.46
C ARG A 44 -7.06 -14.96 13.94
N PRO A 45 -5.76 -15.20 13.67
CA PRO A 45 -4.89 -14.20 13.07
C PRO A 45 -5.45 -13.71 11.74
N SER A 46 -5.32 -12.41 11.48
CA SER A 46 -5.75 -11.77 10.24
C SER A 46 -4.54 -11.56 9.35
N LEU A 47 -4.54 -12.19 8.18
CA LEU A 47 -3.51 -11.90 7.17
C LEU A 47 -3.73 -10.50 6.62
N SER A 48 -2.64 -9.82 6.33
CA SER A 48 -2.65 -8.50 5.69
C SER A 48 -2.47 -8.65 4.19
N VAL A 49 -3.34 -8.03 3.40
CA VAL A 49 -3.21 -8.04 1.94
C VAL A 49 -3.05 -6.60 1.44
N LEU A 50 -1.94 -6.32 0.78
CA LEU A 50 -1.72 -5.08 0.03
C LEU A 50 -1.95 -5.36 -1.45
N MET A 51 -2.83 -4.61 -2.08
CA MET A 51 -3.12 -4.70 -3.49
C MET A 51 -2.43 -3.55 -4.23
N LEU A 52 -1.75 -3.89 -5.30
CA LEU A 52 -0.84 -3.03 -6.05
C LEU A 52 -1.17 -3.10 -7.53
N TRP A 53 -1.46 -1.97 -8.15
CA TRP A 53 -1.88 -1.94 -9.55
C TRP A 53 -1.10 -0.89 -10.33
N ALA A 54 -0.21 -1.35 -11.21
CA ALA A 54 0.41 -0.55 -12.25
C ALA A 54 -0.45 -0.64 -13.51
N GLN A 55 -1.18 0.42 -13.82
CA GLN A 55 -2.15 0.43 -14.92
C GLN A 55 -1.49 0.07 -16.26
N GLY A 56 -2.08 -0.90 -16.95
CA GLY A 56 -1.59 -1.37 -18.25
C GLY A 56 -0.33 -2.25 -18.18
N HIS A 57 0.16 -2.58 -16.98
CA HIS A 57 1.39 -3.37 -16.83
C HIS A 57 1.26 -4.58 -15.92
N ALA A 58 0.78 -4.39 -14.69
CA ALA A 58 0.76 -5.46 -13.70
C ALA A 58 -0.24 -5.17 -12.57
N LEU A 59 -0.88 -6.23 -12.08
CA LEU A 59 -1.67 -6.22 -10.85
C LEU A 59 -1.09 -7.27 -9.90
N ALA A 60 -0.87 -6.89 -8.65
CA ALA A 60 -0.25 -7.76 -7.67
C ALA A 60 -0.97 -7.70 -6.32
N PHE A 61 -0.98 -8.84 -5.64
CA PHE A 61 -1.39 -8.97 -4.25
C PHE A 61 -0.18 -9.40 -3.43
N GLU A 62 0.19 -8.59 -2.45
CA GLU A 62 1.20 -8.94 -1.46
C GLU A 62 0.48 -9.39 -0.19
N ILE A 63 0.69 -10.66 0.20
CA ILE A 63 0.10 -11.27 1.38
C ILE A 63 1.16 -11.32 2.48
N LYS A 64 0.81 -10.83 3.66
CA LYS A 64 1.66 -10.79 4.85
C LYS A 64 1.00 -11.51 6.01
N ASP A 65 1.81 -12.22 6.78
CA ASP A 65 1.38 -12.84 8.03
C ASP A 65 1.00 -11.78 9.08
N ALA A 66 0.24 -12.21 10.10
CA ALA A 66 -0.33 -11.30 11.09
C ALA A 66 0.72 -10.66 12.02
N ASP A 67 1.89 -11.27 12.12
CA ASP A 67 3.05 -10.80 12.90
C ASP A 67 3.92 -9.80 12.13
N VAL A 68 3.78 -9.73 10.81
CA VAL A 68 4.51 -8.78 9.97
C VAL A 68 3.94 -7.38 10.14
N TYR A 69 4.78 -6.47 10.63
CA TYR A 69 4.36 -5.11 10.92
C TYR A 69 4.13 -4.29 9.63
N LYS A 70 3.00 -3.58 9.60
CA LYS A 70 2.66 -2.65 8.52
C LYS A 70 3.36 -1.32 8.76
N ASN A 71 4.28 -0.98 7.88
CA ASN A 71 5.04 0.26 7.89
C ASN A 71 5.38 0.69 6.46
N THR A 72 6.07 1.83 6.34
CA THR A 72 6.59 2.30 5.06
C THR A 72 7.51 1.30 4.37
N ASN A 73 8.33 0.56 5.11
CA ASN A 73 9.24 -0.44 4.53
C ASN A 73 8.46 -1.51 3.76
N SER A 74 7.41 -2.03 4.38
CA SER A 74 6.45 -2.95 3.80
C SER A 74 5.76 -2.41 2.55
N ASN A 75 5.35 -1.15 2.58
CA ASN A 75 4.67 -0.51 1.45
C ASN A 75 5.63 -0.30 0.27
N VAL A 76 6.85 0.18 0.56
CA VAL A 76 7.91 0.40 -0.43
C VAL A 76 8.38 -0.91 -1.06
N GLU A 77 8.50 -1.98 -0.29
CA GLU A 77 8.83 -3.31 -0.82
C GLU A 77 7.81 -3.76 -1.87
N GLY A 78 6.51 -3.69 -1.53
CA GLY A 78 5.44 -4.03 -2.46
C GLY A 78 5.49 -3.21 -3.75
N ILE A 79 5.66 -1.89 -3.63
CA ILE A 79 5.80 -1.00 -4.80
C ILE A 79 7.05 -1.33 -5.61
N SER A 80 8.17 -1.63 -4.97
CA SER A 80 9.44 -1.94 -5.65
C SER A 80 9.35 -3.27 -6.43
N ARG A 81 8.76 -4.30 -5.84
CA ARG A 81 8.46 -5.57 -6.55
C ARG A 81 7.50 -5.38 -7.73
N LEU A 82 6.53 -4.46 -7.60
CA LEU A 82 5.67 -4.09 -8.73
C LEU A 82 6.46 -3.38 -9.83
N LEU A 83 7.38 -2.47 -9.48
CA LEU A 83 8.26 -1.81 -10.44
C LEU A 83 9.16 -2.80 -11.17
N ASP A 84 9.66 -3.84 -10.50
CA ASP A 84 10.42 -4.91 -11.16
C ASP A 84 9.58 -5.63 -12.23
N LYS A 85 8.29 -5.87 -11.96
CA LYS A 85 7.37 -6.41 -12.97
C LYS A 85 7.15 -5.45 -14.12
N VAL A 86 6.98 -4.15 -13.85
CA VAL A 86 6.86 -3.12 -14.90
C VAL A 86 8.13 -3.11 -15.75
N TYR A 87 9.31 -3.16 -15.13
CA TYR A 87 10.59 -3.23 -15.81
C TYR A 87 10.69 -4.43 -16.75
N ASN A 88 10.31 -5.61 -16.27
CA ASN A 88 10.30 -6.84 -17.07
C ASN A 88 9.29 -6.78 -18.23
N ASN A 89 8.10 -6.23 -17.99
CA ASN A 89 7.05 -6.11 -19.00
C ASN A 89 7.34 -5.01 -20.05
N CYS A 90 8.19 -4.03 -19.71
CA CYS A 90 8.58 -2.92 -20.57
C CYS A 90 9.95 -3.13 -21.23
N ASN A 91 10.34 -4.37 -21.55
CA ASN A 91 11.62 -4.70 -22.17
C ASN A 91 12.83 -4.10 -21.41
N GLN A 92 12.88 -4.29 -20.10
CA GLN A 92 13.99 -3.84 -19.25
C GLN A 92 14.16 -2.31 -19.23
N ALA A 93 13.04 -1.59 -19.28
CA ALA A 93 13.02 -0.13 -19.14
C ALA A 93 11.90 0.30 -18.21
N LEU A 94 12.19 1.24 -17.30
CA LEU A 94 11.16 1.90 -16.50
C LEU A 94 10.61 3.16 -17.19
N PRO A 95 9.35 3.51 -16.95
CA PRO A 95 8.76 4.76 -17.42
C PRO A 95 9.50 6.00 -16.92
N VAL A 96 9.48 7.06 -17.71
CA VAL A 96 10.13 8.35 -17.37
C VAL A 96 9.49 8.96 -16.13
N HIS A 97 8.17 8.86 -16.00
CA HIS A 97 7.40 9.41 -14.89
C HIS A 97 6.58 8.32 -14.20
N ILE A 98 6.77 8.19 -12.88
CA ILE A 98 5.97 7.31 -12.04
C ILE A 98 5.00 8.17 -11.21
N CYS A 99 3.71 7.92 -11.34
CA CYS A 99 2.67 8.55 -10.52
C CYS A 99 2.12 7.50 -9.55
N ILE A 100 2.28 7.72 -8.25
CA ILE A 100 1.83 6.79 -7.21
C ILE A 100 0.64 7.42 -6.48
N VAL A 101 -0.48 6.73 -6.47
CA VAL A 101 -1.69 7.09 -5.72
C VAL A 101 -1.86 6.12 -4.56
N GLN A 102 -1.84 6.63 -3.34
CA GLN A 102 -2.03 5.84 -2.11
C GLN A 102 -2.96 6.55 -1.15
N ASP A 103 -3.45 5.83 -0.13
CA ASP A 103 -4.20 6.43 0.96
C ASP A 103 -3.33 7.38 1.82
N ASN A 104 -3.97 8.26 2.58
CA ASN A 104 -3.33 9.25 3.45
C ASN A 104 -2.75 8.68 4.75
N CYS A 105 -2.72 7.35 4.93
CA CYS A 105 -2.17 6.74 6.13
C CYS A 105 -0.72 7.20 6.35
N SER A 106 -0.50 8.01 7.38
CA SER A 106 0.82 8.59 7.67
C SER A 106 1.84 7.55 8.13
N ARG A 107 1.37 6.44 8.71
CA ARG A 107 2.22 5.33 9.15
C ARG A 107 2.99 4.70 8.00
N ASP A 108 2.34 4.56 6.84
CA ASP A 108 2.83 3.68 5.76
C ASP A 108 3.04 4.40 4.43
N CYS A 109 2.20 5.39 4.11
CA CYS A 109 2.16 6.06 2.81
C CYS A 109 2.68 7.49 2.94
N LYS A 110 2.01 8.34 3.74
CA LYS A 110 2.29 9.78 3.76
C LYS A 110 3.30 10.17 4.83
N ASN A 111 4.58 9.85 4.60
CA ASN A 111 5.67 10.21 5.51
C ASN A 111 6.99 10.52 4.79
N GLY A 112 7.96 11.02 5.55
CA GLY A 112 9.29 11.37 5.05
C GLY A 112 10.08 10.16 4.53
N LEU A 113 9.84 8.94 5.03
CA LEU A 113 10.57 7.75 4.57
C LEU A 113 10.19 7.41 3.11
N LEU A 114 8.89 7.47 2.78
CA LEU A 114 8.45 7.28 1.39
C LEU A 114 9.04 8.36 0.47
N LEU A 115 9.12 9.61 0.97
CA LEU A 115 9.72 10.70 0.21
C LEU A 115 11.22 10.49 0.00
N SER A 116 11.97 10.03 1.01
CA SER A 116 13.38 9.68 0.87
C SER A 116 13.60 8.60 -0.18
N TRP A 117 12.75 7.56 -0.17
CA TRP A 117 12.79 6.52 -1.20
C TRP A 117 12.59 7.09 -2.60
N CYS A 118 11.59 7.96 -2.79
CA CYS A 118 11.34 8.63 -4.09
C CYS A 118 12.53 9.49 -4.52
N VAL A 119 13.10 10.28 -3.61
CA VAL A 119 14.26 11.13 -3.91
C VAL A 119 15.46 10.29 -4.30
N LYS A 120 15.72 9.18 -3.58
CA LYS A 120 16.85 8.30 -3.91
C LYS A 120 16.69 7.66 -5.29
N LEU A 121 15.49 7.21 -5.67
CA LEU A 121 15.22 6.71 -7.02
C LEU A 121 15.49 7.76 -8.11
N HIS A 122 15.13 9.01 -7.85
CA HIS A 122 15.42 10.11 -8.76
C HIS A 122 16.93 10.39 -8.87
N LEU A 123 17.65 10.41 -7.75
CA LEU A 123 19.11 10.63 -7.71
C LEU A 123 19.88 9.51 -8.42
N LEU A 124 19.40 8.26 -8.32
CA LEU A 124 19.95 7.11 -9.04
C LEU A 124 19.56 7.08 -10.53
N GLN A 125 18.81 8.08 -11.00
CA GLN A 125 18.32 8.18 -12.38
C GLN A 125 17.50 6.97 -12.84
N VAL A 126 16.84 6.29 -11.88
CA VAL A 126 15.92 5.17 -12.19
C VAL A 126 14.69 5.70 -12.92
N CYS A 127 14.21 6.88 -12.55
CA CYS A 127 13.15 7.62 -13.23
C CYS A 127 13.39 9.13 -13.13
N GLU A 128 12.93 9.87 -14.14
CA GLU A 128 13.14 11.32 -14.20
C GLU A 128 12.20 12.06 -13.25
N ARG A 129 10.98 11.56 -13.05
CA ARG A 129 9.98 12.19 -12.20
C ARG A 129 9.20 11.16 -11.40
N ILE A 130 8.94 11.48 -10.14
CA ILE A 130 7.99 10.75 -9.29
C ILE A 130 6.95 11.75 -8.78
N SER A 131 5.68 11.36 -8.79
CA SER A 131 4.59 12.14 -8.21
C SER A 131 3.81 11.30 -7.23
N LEU A 132 3.75 11.76 -5.98
CA LEU A 132 2.94 11.17 -4.93
C LEU A 132 1.61 11.92 -4.88
N GLN A 133 0.51 11.18 -5.05
CA GLN A 133 -0.84 11.70 -5.06
C GLN A 133 -1.64 11.01 -3.94
N TYR A 134 -2.38 11.82 -3.19
CA TYR A 134 -3.21 11.31 -2.09
C TYR A 134 -4.65 11.78 -2.31
N PRO A 135 -5.65 10.89 -2.24
CA PRO A 135 -7.05 11.27 -2.32
C PRO A 135 -7.41 12.30 -1.25
N SER A 136 -8.37 13.20 -1.52
CA SER A 136 -8.73 14.24 -0.55
C SER A 136 -9.48 13.70 0.68
N LYS A 137 -10.06 12.50 0.60
CA LYS A 137 -10.75 11.83 1.70
C LYS A 137 -10.08 10.48 1.96
N GLY A 138 -9.94 10.08 3.22
CA GLY A 138 -9.36 8.78 3.60
C GLY A 138 -10.24 7.56 3.30
N HIS A 139 -11.37 7.73 2.61
CA HIS A 139 -12.26 6.65 2.15
C HIS A 139 -12.82 6.97 0.76
N THR A 140 -11.95 7.44 -0.15
CA THR A 140 -12.36 7.65 -1.54
C THR A 140 -12.37 6.31 -2.26
N HIS A 141 -13.56 5.77 -2.53
CA HIS A 141 -13.73 4.57 -3.35
C HIS A 141 -13.15 4.80 -4.75
N GLY A 142 -11.98 4.23 -4.99
CA GLY A 142 -11.30 4.22 -6.27
C GLY A 142 -11.60 2.94 -7.05
N PRO A 143 -11.07 2.86 -8.29
CA PRO A 143 -11.13 1.64 -9.08
C PRO A 143 -10.45 0.44 -8.39
N LEU A 144 -9.47 0.72 -7.52
CA LEU A 144 -8.75 -0.29 -6.75
C LEU A 144 -9.68 -0.93 -5.70
N ASP A 145 -10.48 -0.15 -4.96
CA ASP A 145 -11.49 -0.69 -4.02
C ASP A 145 -12.50 -1.62 -4.70
N GLY A 146 -12.98 -1.25 -5.89
CA GLY A 146 -13.95 -2.05 -6.64
C GLY A 146 -13.38 -3.42 -7.02
N LEU A 147 -12.14 -3.45 -7.49
CA LEU A 147 -11.42 -4.68 -7.81
C LEU A 147 -11.12 -5.51 -6.54
N GLY A 148 -10.70 -4.84 -5.47
CA GLY A 148 -10.46 -5.46 -4.17
C GLY A 148 -11.71 -6.12 -3.61
N GLY A 149 -12.85 -5.46 -3.72
CA GLY A 149 -14.15 -6.02 -3.34
C GLY A 149 -14.51 -7.29 -4.11
N GLN A 150 -14.23 -7.34 -5.42
CA GLN A 150 -14.43 -8.55 -6.22
C GLN A 150 -13.47 -9.68 -5.81
N ALA A 151 -12.19 -9.36 -5.60
CA ALA A 151 -11.19 -10.32 -5.18
C ALA A 151 -11.52 -10.92 -3.80
N VAL A 152 -11.90 -10.07 -2.85
CA VAL A 152 -12.38 -10.45 -1.51
C VAL A 152 -13.65 -11.30 -1.58
N THR A 153 -14.58 -10.98 -2.48
CA THR A 153 -15.82 -11.78 -2.65
C THR A 153 -15.48 -13.19 -3.14
N LYS A 154 -14.58 -13.33 -4.10
CA LYS A 154 -14.12 -14.66 -4.54
C LYS A 154 -13.35 -15.40 -3.44
N CYS A 155 -12.44 -14.74 -2.74
CA CYS A 155 -11.75 -15.28 -1.57
C CYS A 155 -12.74 -15.74 -0.48
N SER A 156 -13.87 -15.05 -0.33
CA SER A 156 -14.86 -15.38 0.69
C SER A 156 -15.55 -16.73 0.49
N ALA A 157 -15.53 -17.26 -0.75
CA ALA A 157 -16.05 -18.57 -1.12
C ALA A 157 -15.01 -19.71 -1.03
N CYS A 158 -13.78 -19.40 -0.59
CA CYS A 158 -12.69 -20.35 -0.45
C CYS A 158 -12.36 -20.63 1.02
N GLU A 159 -11.78 -21.81 1.27
CA GLU A 159 -11.14 -22.17 2.53
C GLU A 159 -9.63 -22.01 2.41
N PHE A 160 -8.96 -21.58 3.47
CA PHE A 160 -7.51 -21.45 3.52
C PHE A 160 -6.99 -21.49 4.96
N SER A 161 -5.79 -22.05 5.14
CA SER A 161 -5.15 -22.27 6.45
C SER A 161 -3.90 -21.42 6.69
N ASP A 162 -3.35 -20.81 5.64
CA ASP A 162 -2.07 -20.11 5.68
C ASP A 162 -1.98 -19.05 4.57
N ALA A 163 -0.92 -18.23 4.61
CA ALA A 163 -0.65 -17.20 3.64
C ALA A 163 -0.42 -17.75 2.22
N ASP A 164 0.27 -18.89 2.09
CA ASP A 164 0.60 -19.49 0.79
C ASP A 164 -0.67 -19.99 0.06
N SER A 165 -1.62 -20.54 0.80
CA SER A 165 -2.95 -20.90 0.29
C SER A 165 -3.70 -19.66 -0.21
N LEU A 166 -3.60 -18.54 0.51
CA LEU A 166 -4.22 -17.28 0.11
C LEU A 166 -3.56 -16.66 -1.13
N VAL A 167 -2.22 -16.78 -1.26
CA VAL A 167 -1.47 -16.43 -2.49
C VAL A 167 -2.04 -17.20 -3.68
N GLY A 168 -2.19 -18.53 -3.55
CA GLY A 168 -2.75 -19.37 -4.62
C GLY A 168 -4.19 -18.98 -5.01
N ILE A 169 -5.03 -18.59 -4.04
CA ILE A 169 -6.39 -18.09 -4.32
C ILE A 169 -6.35 -16.79 -5.13
N TYR A 170 -5.48 -15.84 -4.75
CA TYR A 170 -5.36 -14.58 -5.49
C TYR A 170 -4.69 -14.76 -6.86
N ASP A 171 -3.76 -15.70 -7.00
CA ASP A 171 -3.22 -16.05 -8.32
C ASP A 171 -4.29 -16.64 -9.23
N GLY A 172 -5.14 -17.54 -8.70
CA GLY A 172 -6.31 -18.03 -9.44
C GLY A 172 -7.28 -16.91 -9.83
N PHE A 173 -7.48 -15.92 -8.95
CA PHE A 173 -8.25 -14.72 -9.26
C PHE A 173 -7.63 -13.92 -10.42
N LEU A 174 -6.32 -13.69 -10.37
CA LEU A 174 -5.57 -12.93 -11.37
C LEU A 174 -5.54 -13.63 -12.74
N GLN A 175 -5.38 -14.96 -12.77
CA GLN A 175 -5.43 -15.75 -14.00
C GLN A 175 -6.78 -15.70 -14.71
N GLN A 176 -7.86 -15.49 -13.95
CA GLN A 176 -9.21 -15.28 -14.50
C GLN A 176 -9.50 -13.81 -14.83
N SER A 177 -8.63 -12.90 -14.43
CA SER A 177 -8.77 -11.48 -14.71
C SER A 177 -8.23 -11.17 -16.11
N THR A 178 -8.76 -10.13 -16.75
CA THR A 178 -8.24 -9.62 -18.03
C THR A 178 -7.05 -8.68 -17.83
N VAL A 179 -6.41 -8.70 -16.66
CA VAL A 179 -5.35 -7.77 -16.30
C VAL A 179 -4.00 -8.42 -16.60
N ASP A 180 -3.23 -7.78 -17.48
CA ASP A 180 -1.90 -8.24 -17.85
C ASP A 180 -0.94 -8.21 -16.65
N GLY A 181 -0.01 -9.17 -16.59
CA GLY A 181 1.07 -9.20 -15.59
C GLY A 181 0.61 -9.49 -14.15
N GLY A 182 -0.53 -10.16 -13.97
CA GLY A 182 -1.03 -10.58 -12.67
C GLY A 182 -0.04 -11.50 -11.93
N ALA A 183 0.37 -11.14 -10.71
CA ALA A 183 0.91 -12.14 -9.77
C ALA A 183 0.82 -11.73 -8.30
N SER A 184 0.57 -12.71 -7.44
CA SER A 184 0.53 -12.59 -5.99
C SER A 184 1.81 -13.13 -5.39
N PHE A 185 2.18 -12.65 -4.20
CA PHE A 185 3.40 -13.10 -3.53
C PHE A 185 3.31 -12.91 -2.02
N ARG A 186 4.14 -13.67 -1.30
CA ARG A 186 4.34 -13.51 0.14
C ARG A 186 5.30 -12.33 0.42
N GLY A 187 4.96 -11.54 1.42
CA GLY A 187 5.71 -10.36 1.89
C GLY A 187 6.51 -10.61 3.17
N ASP A 188 7.03 -11.82 3.32
CA ASP A 188 7.87 -12.29 4.43
C ASP A 188 9.33 -11.80 4.31
N GLU A 189 9.88 -11.79 3.10
CA GLU A 189 11.23 -11.29 2.81
C GLU A 189 11.20 -9.82 2.35
N GLN A 190 11.25 -8.88 3.29
CA GLN A 190 11.32 -7.45 2.96
C GLN A 190 12.77 -6.97 2.98
N ALA A 191 13.16 -6.21 1.96
CA ALA A 191 14.46 -5.55 2.01
C ALA A 191 14.50 -4.55 3.19
N ASN A 192 15.70 -4.34 3.73
CA ASN A 192 15.93 -3.28 4.68
C ASN A 192 16.07 -1.94 3.94
N TRP A 193 14.94 -1.34 3.58
CA TRP A 193 14.95 -0.06 2.89
C TRP A 193 15.41 1.08 3.80
N GLN A 194 15.35 0.89 5.12
CA GLN A 194 15.79 1.88 6.10
C GLN A 194 17.25 2.26 5.92
N SER A 195 18.14 1.26 5.93
CA SER A 195 19.56 1.52 5.69
C SER A 195 19.79 2.13 4.31
N TRP A 196 18.98 1.74 3.32
CA TRP A 196 19.14 2.21 1.95
C TRP A 196 18.85 3.71 1.82
N TRP A 197 17.71 4.22 2.28
CA TRP A 197 17.42 5.65 2.11
C TRP A 197 18.16 6.56 3.11
N GLU A 198 18.69 6.02 4.21
CA GLU A 198 19.52 6.76 5.17
C GLU A 198 20.85 7.23 4.55
N GLU A 199 21.36 6.53 3.53
CA GLU A 199 22.59 6.89 2.80
C GLU A 199 22.55 8.29 2.15
N VAL A 200 21.36 8.82 1.85
CA VAL A 200 21.21 10.13 1.16
C VAL A 200 21.30 11.31 2.15
N GLY A 201 21.22 11.06 3.46
CA GLY A 201 21.35 12.11 4.47
C GLY A 201 20.27 13.20 4.40
N LEU A 202 19.04 12.85 4.02
CA LEU A 202 17.95 13.81 3.86
C LEU A 202 17.36 14.21 5.22
N VAL A 203 17.22 15.53 5.43
CA VAL A 203 16.50 16.10 6.57
C VAL A 203 15.30 16.87 6.05
N PHE A 204 14.10 16.39 6.36
CA PHE A 204 12.88 17.10 6.03
C PHE A 204 12.47 18.02 7.17
N SER A 205 12.32 19.31 6.89
CA SER A 205 11.75 20.29 7.81
C SER A 205 10.32 20.63 7.38
N ASN A 206 9.50 21.09 8.33
CA ASN A 206 8.14 21.57 8.06
C ASN A 206 7.19 20.58 7.35
N LEU A 207 7.38 19.26 7.55
CA LEU A 207 6.42 18.22 7.16
C LEU A 207 5.14 18.30 8.02
N THR A 208 4.44 19.42 7.92
CA THR A 208 3.10 19.58 8.49
C THR A 208 2.11 19.33 7.38
N GLY A 209 1.15 18.42 7.61
CA GLY A 209 -0.01 18.30 6.72
C GLY A 209 -0.74 19.65 6.61
N PRO A 210 -1.60 19.85 5.60
CA PRO A 210 -2.41 21.05 5.54
C PRO A 210 -3.09 21.26 6.89
N LYS A 211 -2.93 22.44 7.50
CA LYS A 211 -3.65 22.81 8.72
C LYS A 211 -5.13 22.51 8.44
N VAL A 212 -5.70 21.58 9.21
CA VAL A 212 -7.14 21.31 9.18
C VAL A 212 -7.81 22.67 9.33
N ARG A 213 -8.68 23.05 8.39
CA ARG A 213 -9.39 24.32 8.50
C ARG A 213 -10.28 24.20 9.74
N ASP A 214 -10.31 25.22 10.59
CA ASP A 214 -10.99 25.17 11.89
C ASP A 214 -12.47 24.72 11.81
N HIS A 215 -13.11 24.92 10.65
CA HIS A 215 -14.47 24.44 10.37
C HIS A 215 -14.65 22.91 10.39
N ASP A 216 -13.60 22.11 10.18
CA ASP A 216 -13.68 20.64 10.18
C ASP A 216 -13.50 20.06 11.60
N LEU A 217 -12.98 20.83 12.55
CA LEU A 217 -12.79 20.40 13.95
C LEU A 217 -14.10 20.42 14.77
N GLU A 218 -15.10 21.19 14.35
CA GLU A 218 -16.40 21.23 15.03
C GLU A 218 -17.26 19.99 14.76
N ARG A 219 -17.04 19.29 13.63
CA ARG A 219 -17.81 18.07 13.30
C ARG A 219 -17.28 16.80 13.96
N SER A 220 -16.05 16.80 14.49
CA SER A 220 -15.44 15.62 15.11
C SER A 220 -15.44 15.63 16.64
N ARG A 221 -16.04 16.65 17.29
CA ARG A 221 -16.18 16.68 18.75
C ARG A 221 -17.41 15.88 19.18
N LEU A 222 -17.21 14.59 19.46
CA LEU A 222 -18.04 13.92 20.47
C LEU A 222 -17.82 14.62 21.83
N PRO A 223 -18.85 14.75 22.68
CA PRO A 223 -18.79 15.59 23.88
C PRO A 223 -17.71 15.12 24.86
N ALA A 224 -16.94 16.09 25.36
CA ALA A 224 -15.75 15.96 26.19
C ALA A 224 -16.02 15.52 27.65
N SER A 225 -16.96 14.60 27.88
CA SER A 225 -17.24 14.05 29.22
C SER A 225 -16.68 12.65 29.46
N ALA A 226 -15.94 12.07 28.51
CA ALA A 226 -15.46 10.68 28.58
C ALA A 226 -13.94 10.50 28.77
N CYS A 227 -13.13 11.57 28.81
CA CYS A 227 -11.66 11.46 28.83
C CYS A 227 -10.97 11.99 30.11
N ASP A 228 -11.69 12.15 31.22
CA ASP A 228 -11.12 12.75 32.44
C ASP A 228 -10.52 11.76 33.46
N ASN A 229 -10.30 10.50 33.07
CA ASN A 229 -9.64 9.51 33.91
C ASN A 229 -8.52 8.80 33.15
N MET A 230 -7.37 9.46 32.99
CA MET A 230 -6.05 8.82 33.13
C MET A 230 -4.91 9.84 32.94
N ALA A 231 -3.90 9.71 33.80
CA ALA A 231 -2.59 10.39 33.80
C ALA A 231 -2.48 11.73 34.57
N ARG A 232 -2.54 11.67 35.90
CA ARG A 232 -1.69 12.52 36.76
C ARG A 232 -0.48 11.68 37.20
N PHE A 233 0.72 12.04 36.76
CA PHE A 233 1.97 11.64 37.42
C PHE A 233 2.51 12.86 38.20
N PRO A 234 2.94 12.70 39.46
CA PRO A 234 3.46 13.80 40.27
C PRO A 234 4.92 14.08 39.95
N THR A 235 5.24 15.36 39.72
CA THR A 235 6.61 15.89 39.69
C THR A 235 7.15 15.99 41.11
N VAL A 236 8.33 15.42 41.36
CA VAL A 236 9.11 15.62 42.59
C VAL A 236 9.97 16.88 42.43
N PRO A 237 9.94 17.85 43.37
CA PRO A 237 10.83 19.00 43.35
C PRO A 237 12.16 18.69 44.08
N SER A 238 13.18 19.46 43.72
CA SER A 238 14.57 19.47 44.23
C SER A 238 14.73 19.36 45.74
#